data_AF-A0A3D6EG45-F1
#
_entry.id   AF-A0A3D6EG45-F1
#
_cell.length_a   1.000
_cell.length_b   1.000
_cell.length_c   1.000
_cell.angle_alpha   90.00
_cell.angle_beta   90.00
_cell.angle_gamma   90.00
#
_symmetry.space_group_name_H-M   'P 1'
#
loop_
_entity.id
_entity.type
_entity.pdbx_description
1 polymer ?
#
loop_
_entity_poly.entity_id
_entity_poly.type
_entity_poly.pdbx_seq_one_letter_code
_entity_poly.pdbx_strand_id
1 'polypeptide(L)' 'MSNPRLILRILSPEETLFDGEVTKVYFPGAYCPFEVLPGHAPIISSLTDGRLLWETADGNSGYVDIRCGLT' A
#
# COMPACT_ATOMS: atom_id res chain seq x y z
N MET A 1 7.99 -2.12 -24.57
CA MET A 1 8.52 -2.23 -23.19
C MET A 1 7.32 -2.37 -22.26
N SER A 2 7.26 -3.41 -21.43
CA SER A 2 6.16 -3.60 -20.48
C SER A 2 6.36 -2.61 -19.32
N ASN A 3 5.43 -1.68 -19.13
CA ASN A 3 5.46 -0.81 -17.96
C ASN A 3 4.95 -1.62 -16.76
N PRO A 4 5.73 -1.83 -15.69
CA PRO A 4 5.26 -2.58 -14.54
C PRO A 4 4.08 -1.85 -13.89
N ARG A 5 3.07 -2.60 -13.44
CA ARG A 5 1.88 -2.08 -12.75
C ARG A 5 1.90 -2.49 -11.28
N LEU A 6 1.43 -1.61 -10.41
CA LEU A 6 1.29 -1.88 -8.98
C LEU A 6 -0.19 -1.86 -8.62
N ILE A 7 -0.70 -3.01 -8.17
CA ILE A 7 -2.08 -3.14 -7.70
C ILE A 7 -2.04 -3.16 -6.17
N LEU A 8 -2.77 -2.24 -5.54
CA LEU A 8 -2.94 -2.18 -4.10
C LEU A 8 -4.32 -2.71 -3.74
N ARG A 9 -4.35 -3.72 -2.87
CA ARG A 9 -5.58 -4.23 -2.28
C ARG A 9 -5.46 -4.23 -0.76
N ILE A 10 -6.36 -3.49 -0.10
CA ILE A 10 -6.39 -3.36 1.35
C ILE A 10 -7.62 -4.13 1.86
N LEU A 11 -7.38 -5.13 2.70
CA LEU A 11 -8.40 -6.01 3.23
C LEU A 11 -8.50 -5.81 4.75
N SER A 12 -9.71 -5.64 5.25
CA SER A 12 -10.03 -5.81 6.68
C SER A 12 -10.75 -7.15 6.88
N PRO A 13 -10.97 -7.59 8.15
CA PRO A 13 -11.80 -8.75 8.44
C PRO A 13 -13.24 -8.65 7.92
N GLU A 14 -13.77 -7.44 7.79
CA GLU A 14 -15.16 -7.15 7.43
C GLU A 14 -15.34 -6.92 5.94
N GLU A 15 -14.42 -6.19 5.30
CA GLU A 15 -14.55 -5.79 3.90
C GLU A 15 -13.23 -5.43 3.22
N THR A 16 -13.29 -5.26 1.90
CA THR A 16 -12.20 -4.68 1.11
C THR A 16 -12.28 -3.16 1.21
N LEU A 17 -11.30 -2.55 1.86
CA LEU A 17 -11.25 -1.09 2.04
C LEU A 17 -10.78 -0.36 0.77
N PHE A 18 -9.97 -1.03 -0.04
CA PHE A 18 -9.46 -0.48 -1.30
C PHE A 18 -9.03 -1.62 -2.24
N ASP A 19 -9.29 -1.46 -3.54
CA ASP A 19 -8.80 -2.33 -4.61
C ASP A 19 -8.62 -1.51 -5.88
N GLY A 20 -7.37 -1.31 -6.32
CA GLY A 20 -7.08 -0.50 -7.49
C GLY A 20 -5.60 -0.41 -7.86
N GLU A 21 -5.35 0.17 -9.03
CA GLU A 21 -4.00 0.46 -9.51
C GLU A 21 -3.46 1.76 -8.87
N VAL A 22 -2.23 1.72 -8.39
CA VAL A 22 -1.57 2.83 -7.70
C VAL A 22 -0.20 3.11 -8.30
N THR A 23 0.25 4.36 -8.20
CA THR A 23 1.59 4.78 -8.66
C THR A 23 2.63 4.69 -7.55
N LYS A 24 2.19 4.74 -6.29
CA LYS A 24 3.02 4.48 -5.11
C LYS A 24 2.13 4.19 -3.89
N VAL A 25 2.69 3.47 -2.93
CA VAL A 25 2.06 3.23 -1.63
C VAL A 25 3.09 3.31 -0.52
N TYR A 26 2.77 4.06 0.53
CA TYR A 26 3.55 4.19 1.76
C TYR A 26 2.94 3.32 2.85
N PHE A 27 3.79 2.55 3.53
CA PHE A 27 3.41 1.66 4.62
C PHE A 27 4.12 2.01 5.94
N PRO A 28 3.41 2.00 7.07
CA PRO A 28 4.01 2.11 8.40
C PRO A 28 4.62 0.75 8.81
N GLY A 29 5.77 0.39 8.23
CA GLY A 29 6.48 -0.84 8.58
C GLY A 29 6.97 -0.86 10.03
N ALA A 30 6.99 -2.04 10.66
CA ALA A 30 7.29 -2.19 12.09
C ALA A 30 8.72 -1.78 12.49
N TYR A 31 9.70 -1.97 11.60
CA TYR A 31 11.09 -1.53 11.83
C TYR A 31 11.34 -0.12 11.33
N CYS A 32 10.88 0.16 10.11
CA CYS A 32 10.93 1.47 9.49
C CYS A 32 9.78 1.60 8.47
N PRO A 33 9.30 2.83 8.22
CA PRO A 33 8.37 3.07 7.14
C PRO A 33 9.05 2.85 5.78
N PHE A 34 8.26 2.43 4.79
CA PHE A 34 8.75 2.17 3.45
C PHE A 34 7.71 2.53 2.40
N GLU A 35 8.17 2.75 1.16
CA GLU A 35 7.33 3.03 0.00
C GLU A 35 7.56 1.98 -1.08
N VAL A 36 6.50 1.58 -1.77
CA VAL A 36 6.54 0.62 -2.87
C VAL A 36 6.12 1.33 -4.16
N LEU A 37 6.96 1.17 -5.19
CA LEU A 37 6.77 1.69 -6.54
C LEU A 37 6.53 0.55 -7.54
N PRO A 38 5.94 0.84 -8.73
CA PRO A 38 5.77 -0.16 -9.77
C PRO A 38 7.09 -0.83 -10.16
N GLY A 39 7.09 -2.16 -10.16
CA GLY A 39 8.28 -2.97 -10.49
C GLY A 39 9.16 -3.32 -9.29
N HIS A 40 8.77 -2.93 -8.07
CA HIS A 40 9.42 -3.38 -6.86
C HIS A 40 9.31 -4.90 -6.68
N ALA A 41 10.34 -5.53 -6.12
CA ALA A 41 10.31 -6.96 -5.80
C ALA A 41 9.27 -7.29 -4.70
N PRO A 42 8.71 -8.51 -4.68
CA PRO A 42 7.80 -8.93 -3.60
C PRO A 42 8.46 -8.86 -2.22
N ILE A 43 7.78 -8.26 -1.25
CA ILE A 43 8.20 -8.18 0.16
C ILE A 43 6.99 -8.53 1.04
N ILE A 44 7.23 -9.31 2.09
CA ILE A 44 6.29 -9.51 3.19
C ILE A 44 6.86 -8.80 4.41
N SER A 45 6.11 -7.87 4.99
CA SER A 45 6.52 -7.09 6.16
C SER A 45 5.37 -6.92 7.15
N SER A 46 5.72 -6.88 8.43
CA SER A 46 4.76 -6.53 9.48
C SER A 46 4.56 -5.02 9.55
N LEU A 47 3.31 -4.59 9.68
CA LEU A 47 2.92 -3.20 9.81
C LEU A 47 2.57 -2.87 11.26
N THR A 48 2.92 -1.67 11.70
CA THR A 48 2.60 -1.13 13.02
C THR A 48 1.46 -0.11 12.93
N ASP A 49 0.98 0.36 14.07
CA ASP A 49 0.04 1.46 14.18
C ASP A 49 0.55 2.69 13.42
N GLY A 50 -0.30 3.26 12.57
CA GLY A 50 0.05 4.40 11.75
C GLY A 50 -0.81 4.54 10.51
N ARG A 51 -0.38 5.42 9.60
CA ARG A 51 -1.12 5.75 8.39
C ARG A 51 -0.49 5.09 7.16
N LEU A 52 -1.31 4.36 6.42
CA LEU A 52 -1.01 3.87 5.06
C LEU A 52 -1.53 4.90 4.06
N LEU A 53 -0.70 5.30 3.09
CA LEU A 53 -1.08 6.29 2.08
C LEU A 53 -0.79 5.74 0.69
N TRP A 54 -1.58 6.13 -0.31
CA TRP A 54 -1.32 5.79 -1.70
C TRP A 54 -1.68 6.93 -2.65
N GLU A 55 -1.11 6.90 -3.84
CA GLU A 55 -1.49 7.78 -4.95
C GLU A 55 -1.91 6.95 -6.16
N THR A 56 -2.92 7.42 -6.89
CA THR A 56 -3.35 6.82 -8.16
C THR A 56 -2.83 7.63 -9.34
N ALA A 57 -2.88 7.04 -10.54
CA ALA A 57 -2.44 7.71 -11.77
C ALA A 57 -3.26 8.98 -12.09
N ASP A 58 -4.49 9.06 -11.60
CA ASP A 58 -5.38 10.21 -11.77
C ASP A 58 -5.02 11.41 -10.88
N GLY A 59 -3.96 11.29 -10.07
CA GLY A 59 -3.53 12.31 -9.12
C GLY A 59 -4.31 12.31 -7.80
N ASN A 60 -5.20 11.33 -7.61
CA ASN A 60 -5.90 11.16 -6.33
C ASN A 60 -4.95 10.52 -5.31
N SER A 61 -5.07 10.96 -4.06
CA SER A 61 -4.41 10.31 -2.93
C SER A 61 -5.45 9.77 -1.96
N GLY A 62 -5.16 8.63 -1.37
CA GLY A 62 -5.98 8.01 -0.33
C GLY A 62 -5.14 7.66 0.88
N TYR A 63 -5.81 7.50 2.02
CA TYR A 63 -5.17 7.01 3.23
C TYR A 63 -6.12 6.18 4.06
N VAL A 64 -5.54 5.31 4.89
CA VAL A 64 -6.24 4.60 5.95
C VAL A 64 -5.33 4.51 7.18
N ASP A 65 -5.91 4.77 8.34
CA ASP A 65 -5.22 4.56 9.61
C ASP A 65 -5.40 3.09 10.03
N ILE A 66 -4.29 2.41 10.31
CA ILE A 66 -4.27 1.00 10.72
C ILE A 66 -3.65 0.87 12.10
N ARG A 67 -4.07 -0.15 12.85
CA ARG A 67 -3.50 -0.48 14.17
C ARG A 67 -2.36 -1.50 14.08
N CYS A 68 -2.43 -2.37 13.08
CA CYS A 68 -1.45 -3.39 12.74
C CYS A 68 -1.79 -3.96 11.36
N GLY A 69 -0.88 -4.76 10.78
CA GLY A 69 -1.15 -5.43 9.50
C GLY A 69 0.02 -6.25 8.96
N LEU A 70 -0.17 -6.79 7.76
CA LEU A 70 0.83 -7.50 6.96
C LEU A 70 0.66 -7.09 5.49
N THR A 71 1.76 -7.02 4.73
CA THR A 71 1.77 -6.76 3.27
C THR A 71 1.90 -8.04 2.46
#